data_AF-A0A2H5B999-F1
#
_entry.id   AF-A0A2H5B999-F1
#
_cell.length_a   1.000
_cell.length_b   1.000
_cell.length_c   1.000
_cell.angle_alpha   90.00
_cell.angle_beta   90.00
_cell.angle_gamma   90.00
#
_symmetry.space_group_name_H-M   'P 1'
#
loop_
_entity.id
_entity.type
_entity.pdbx_description
1 polymer ?
#
loop_
_entity_poly.entity_id
_entity_poly.type
_entity_poly.pdbx_seq_one_letter_code
_entity_poly.pdbx_strand_id
1 'polypeptide(L)'
;MDWITAHVFKPYPELLIFLTISIGFLVGKVRYKAIGLGAVTGCLIAGLFTGWVTDVTINGTVKSVFFIMFLFALGYKVGPQFFRGLKKDGLPQVGVAVAVCVTGLGICYAFDKMLGYGPGLGAGLLGGALTQSAVIGVAQDAIANIQGLSPDQITAEQNLVPIGYAVTYPLGTILCAILLANIAPRLLKSDLAADSKQLAIELDAPEDNPDLSEGYYEVVLRAFSAVNGFVGRTIDDIEAQQKELGRRIYVTRVRRDGAILDHSQQTVIERGDTVAVSALRHDLVDFDPVAHIGPEQDDAGLLGYQTEHLSVVCSEQAQLGKTIAEVRREPFMVGVFVDKVYRSGAEFPYRLSTRLERGDTLVLTGPKRLVDPAAKALGKTVPTSFATDMVWVGLGIFLGGCIGIPALTAGGVPISLSTSGGALIMGLVFGWIRGKYPTYGNVPPGAQWFMDTFGLCAFVAIVGVNAGPGFTSGLSQAGWGLLLWGAVATVVPLIVGILVGHYVFRIRTPILMGVVAGAQTTTAAIGAINEEAKSQIPTLGYTIPYAAGNVLLTIWGAIIVALLG
;
A
#
# COMPACT_ATOMS: atom_id res chain seq x y z
N MET A 1 -7.55 37.24 13.76
CA MET A 1 -7.53 35.84 14.24
C MET A 1 -8.34 35.72 15.52
N ASP A 2 -8.18 36.64 16.47
CA ASP A 2 -8.80 36.59 17.81
C ASP A 2 -10.32 36.37 17.83
N TRP A 3 -11.07 37.01 16.92
CA TRP A 3 -12.52 36.79 16.83
C TRP A 3 -12.86 35.34 16.46
N ILE A 4 -12.22 34.80 15.41
CA ILE A 4 -12.45 33.42 14.94
C ILE A 4 -11.99 32.43 16.02
N THR A 5 -10.82 32.66 16.62
CA THR A 5 -10.32 31.81 17.71
C THR A 5 -11.30 31.78 18.89
N ALA A 6 -11.77 32.94 19.35
CA ALA A 6 -12.63 33.04 20.53
C ALA A 6 -14.06 32.54 20.29
N HIS A 7 -14.65 32.78 19.12
CA HIS A 7 -16.07 32.49 18.85
C HIS A 7 -16.30 31.25 18.00
N VAL A 8 -15.29 30.75 17.29
CA VAL A 8 -15.39 29.55 16.43
C VAL A 8 -14.53 28.43 16.97
N PHE A 9 -13.22 28.61 17.07
CA PHE A 9 -12.32 27.47 17.35
C PHE A 9 -12.29 27.03 18.82
N LYS A 10 -12.39 27.95 19.78
CA LYS A 10 -12.48 27.58 21.21
C LYS A 10 -13.81 26.89 21.55
N PRO A 11 -14.98 27.37 21.09
CA PRO A 11 -16.25 26.71 21.35
C PRO A 11 -16.47 25.44 20.50
N TYR A 12 -15.92 25.40 19.28
CA TYR A 12 -16.09 24.31 18.30
C TYR A 12 -14.73 23.83 17.76
N PRO A 13 -13.89 23.20 18.60
CA PRO A 13 -12.53 22.78 18.22
C PRO A 13 -12.50 21.76 17.06
N GLU A 14 -13.59 21.04 16.82
CA GLU A 14 -13.75 20.14 15.67
C GLU A 14 -13.60 20.87 14.33
N LEU A 15 -14.01 22.14 14.23
CA LEU A 15 -13.85 22.93 13.01
C LEU A 15 -12.38 23.23 12.72
N LEU A 16 -11.57 23.42 13.78
CA LEU A 16 -10.13 23.63 13.65
C LEU A 16 -9.44 22.35 13.15
N ILE A 17 -9.91 21.16 13.53
CA ILE A 17 -9.40 19.88 13.01
C ILE A 17 -9.54 19.82 11.49
N PHE A 18 -10.76 20.04 10.98
CA PHE A 18 -11.02 19.97 9.54
C PHE A 18 -10.28 21.06 8.76
N LEU A 19 -10.20 22.28 9.29
CA LEU A 19 -9.40 23.36 8.68
C LEU A 19 -7.92 22.98 8.61
N THR A 20 -7.38 22.45 9.71
CA THR A 20 -5.98 22.03 9.80
C THR A 20 -5.67 20.90 8.82
N ILE A 21 -6.55 19.90 8.69
CA ILE A 21 -6.42 18.83 7.70
C ILE A 21 -6.45 19.40 6.28
N SER A 22 -7.39 20.30 5.98
CA SER A 22 -7.51 20.93 4.66
C SER A 22 -6.23 21.66 4.26
N ILE A 23 -5.71 22.51 5.16
CA ILE A 23 -4.42 23.20 4.98
C ILE A 23 -3.30 22.17 4.85
N GLY A 24 -3.31 21.13 5.68
CA GLY A 24 -2.30 20.09 5.69
C GLY A 24 -2.20 19.31 4.38
N PHE A 25 -3.32 18.95 3.78
CA PHE A 25 -3.35 18.33 2.45
C PHE A 25 -2.91 19.29 1.36
N LEU A 26 -3.23 20.59 1.47
CA LEU A 26 -2.76 21.61 0.53
C LEU A 26 -1.23 21.78 0.60
N VAL A 27 -0.68 21.90 1.82
CA VAL A 27 0.77 21.98 2.06
C VAL A 27 1.47 20.69 1.66
N GLY A 28 0.85 19.54 1.92
CA GLY A 28 1.38 18.23 1.54
C GLY A 28 1.49 18.00 0.02
N LYS A 29 0.76 18.77 -0.80
CA LYS A 29 0.88 18.77 -2.26
C LYS A 29 2.13 19.52 -2.76
N VAL A 30 2.81 20.30 -1.91
CA VAL A 30 4.06 20.95 -2.28
C VAL A 30 5.12 19.87 -2.54
N ARG A 31 5.72 19.92 -3.73
CA ARG A 31 6.77 18.99 -4.17
C ARG A 31 7.97 19.78 -4.66
N TYR A 32 9.17 19.29 -4.35
CA TYR A 32 10.41 19.77 -4.95
C TYR A 32 11.09 18.60 -5.67
N LYS A 33 11.11 18.67 -7.01
CA LYS A 33 11.49 17.55 -7.88
C LYS A 33 10.69 16.28 -7.53
N ALA A 34 11.35 15.13 -7.39
CA ALA A 34 10.72 13.86 -7.05
C ALA A 34 10.24 13.75 -5.59
N ILE A 35 10.64 14.69 -4.71
CA ILE A 35 10.38 14.60 -3.27
C ILE A 35 9.15 15.44 -2.93
N GLY A 36 8.06 14.77 -2.55
CA GLY A 36 6.86 15.40 -2.00
C GLY A 36 6.87 15.46 -0.49
N LEU A 37 6.33 16.54 0.08
CA LEU A 37 6.24 16.71 1.54
C LEU A 37 5.26 15.69 2.18
N GLY A 38 4.18 15.37 1.46
CA GLY A 38 3.21 14.35 1.84
C GLY A 38 2.10 14.87 2.77
N ALA A 39 0.94 14.22 2.74
CA ALA A 39 -0.24 14.68 3.48
C ALA A 39 -0.05 14.68 5.00
N VAL A 40 0.63 13.67 5.55
CA VAL A 40 0.85 13.52 7.01
C VAL A 40 1.74 14.65 7.54
N THR A 41 2.90 14.88 6.90
CA THR A 41 3.81 15.97 7.25
C THR A 41 3.15 17.32 7.08
N GLY A 42 2.37 17.50 6.00
CA GLY A 42 1.62 18.73 5.77
C GLY A 42 0.60 18.99 6.89
N CYS A 43 -0.13 17.96 7.32
CA CYS A 43 -1.06 18.03 8.46
C CYS A 43 -0.35 18.34 9.78
N LEU A 44 0.86 17.80 10.00
CA LEU A 44 1.65 18.13 11.19
C LEU A 44 2.08 19.59 11.20
N ILE A 45 2.67 20.08 10.10
CA ILE A 45 3.12 21.48 9.98
C ILE A 45 1.92 22.42 10.10
N ALA A 46 0.82 22.11 9.43
CA ALA A 46 -0.42 22.86 9.54
C ALA A 46 -0.92 22.88 10.98
N GLY A 47 -0.90 21.73 11.68
CA GLY A 47 -1.31 21.62 13.07
C GLY A 47 -0.43 22.43 14.02
N LEU A 48 0.90 22.31 13.91
CA LEU A 48 1.83 23.10 14.71
C LEU A 48 1.60 24.60 14.50
N PHE A 49 1.37 25.03 13.25
CA PHE A 49 1.09 26.42 12.94
C PHE A 49 -0.27 26.89 13.47
N THR A 50 -1.35 26.15 13.22
CA THR A 50 -2.69 26.54 13.69
C THR A 50 -2.77 26.50 15.21
N GLY A 51 -2.15 25.52 15.86
CA GLY A 51 -1.99 25.45 17.30
C GLY A 51 -1.24 26.66 17.87
N TRP A 52 -0.10 26.99 17.26
CA TRP A 52 0.72 28.14 17.66
C TRP A 52 -0.03 29.47 17.57
N VAL A 53 -0.84 29.66 16.53
CA VAL A 53 -1.60 30.92 16.33
C VAL A 53 -2.89 30.99 17.15
N THR A 54 -3.54 29.86 17.43
CA THR A 54 -4.88 29.85 18.04
C THR A 54 -4.89 29.50 19.53
N ASP A 55 -3.85 28.82 20.03
CA ASP A 55 -3.78 28.34 21.42
C ASP A 55 -5.05 27.56 21.83
N VAL A 56 -5.55 26.74 20.91
CA VAL A 56 -6.70 25.86 21.11
C VAL A 56 -6.20 24.47 21.46
N THR A 57 -6.75 23.90 22.52
CA THR A 57 -6.49 22.52 22.93
C THR A 57 -7.66 21.62 22.53
N ILE A 58 -7.35 20.50 21.88
CA ILE A 58 -8.33 19.51 21.45
C ILE A 58 -8.29 18.32 22.41
N ASN A 59 -9.49 17.79 22.72
CA ASN A 59 -9.67 16.67 23.63
C ASN A 59 -8.88 15.41 23.19
N GLY A 60 -8.19 14.78 24.16
CA GLY A 60 -7.36 13.59 23.92
C GLY A 60 -8.13 12.36 23.43
N THR A 61 -9.42 12.22 23.75
CA THR A 61 -10.24 11.10 23.28
C THR A 61 -10.38 11.12 21.76
N VAL A 62 -10.59 12.30 21.15
CA VAL A 62 -10.70 12.43 19.69
C VAL A 62 -9.38 12.02 19.03
N LYS A 63 -8.25 12.45 19.61
CA LYS A 63 -6.91 12.03 19.19
C LYS A 63 -6.77 10.50 19.21
N SER A 64 -7.11 9.86 20.33
CA SER A 64 -6.96 8.40 20.51
C SER A 64 -7.87 7.59 19.59
N VAL A 65 -9.09 8.05 19.30
CA VAL A 65 -10.02 7.37 18.36
C VAL A 65 -9.45 7.32 16.95
N PHE A 66 -8.93 8.44 16.42
CA PHE A 66 -8.30 8.44 15.10
C PHE A 66 -7.00 7.62 15.08
N PHE A 67 -6.23 7.67 16.16
CA PHE A 67 -4.96 6.94 16.27
C PHE A 67 -5.15 5.42 16.27
N ILE A 68 -6.05 4.90 17.12
CA ILE A 68 -6.28 3.46 17.24
C ILE A 68 -6.89 2.88 15.95
N MET A 69 -7.77 3.65 15.29
CA MET A 69 -8.33 3.30 13.98
C MET A 69 -7.24 3.22 12.91
N PHE A 70 -6.33 4.21 12.88
CA PHE A 70 -5.17 4.20 11.99
C PHE A 70 -4.28 2.98 12.24
N LEU A 71 -3.89 2.70 13.48
CA LEU A 71 -3.00 1.56 13.77
C LEU A 71 -3.62 0.22 13.43
N PHE A 72 -4.92 0.05 13.68
CA PHE A 72 -5.63 -1.14 13.24
C PHE A 72 -5.62 -1.25 11.72
N ALA A 73 -5.93 -0.17 10.99
CA ALA A 73 -5.92 -0.18 9.53
C ALA A 73 -4.53 -0.44 8.94
N LEU A 74 -3.48 0.11 9.56
CA LEU A 74 -2.08 -0.15 9.21
C LEU A 74 -1.75 -1.63 9.40
N GLY A 75 -2.05 -2.20 10.56
CA GLY A 75 -1.86 -3.62 10.85
C GLY A 75 -2.65 -4.50 9.87
N TYR A 76 -3.92 -4.17 9.65
CA TYR A 76 -4.80 -4.87 8.73
C TYR A 76 -4.27 -4.87 7.30
N LYS A 77 -3.69 -3.76 6.85
CA LYS A 77 -3.06 -3.60 5.53
C LYS A 77 -1.81 -4.46 5.36
N VAL A 78 -0.93 -4.48 6.36
CA VAL A 78 0.40 -5.09 6.25
C VAL A 78 0.47 -6.52 6.79
N GLY A 79 -0.59 -6.99 7.47
CA GLY A 79 -0.67 -8.31 8.11
C GLY A 79 -0.30 -9.47 7.19
N PRO A 80 -0.94 -9.66 6.02
CA PRO A 80 -0.62 -10.76 5.12
C PRO A 80 0.87 -10.84 4.73
N GLN A 81 1.49 -9.68 4.49
CA GLN A 81 2.89 -9.54 4.05
C GLN A 81 3.84 -9.77 5.21
N PHE A 82 3.52 -9.23 6.39
CA PHE A 82 4.28 -9.45 7.62
C PHE A 82 4.41 -10.95 7.93
N PHE A 83 3.29 -11.67 8.03
CA PHE A 83 3.29 -13.11 8.32
C PHE A 83 3.92 -13.95 7.21
N ARG A 84 3.88 -13.48 5.96
CA ARG A 84 4.57 -14.14 4.85
C ARG A 84 6.08 -13.92 4.89
N GLY A 85 6.54 -12.75 5.31
CA GLY A 85 7.96 -12.43 5.48
C GLY A 85 8.66 -13.40 6.44
N LEU A 86 7.91 -13.99 7.38
CA LEU A 86 8.39 -15.02 8.30
C LEU A 86 8.64 -16.39 7.65
N LYS A 87 8.33 -16.57 6.35
CA LYS A 87 8.64 -17.79 5.58
C LYS A 87 10.04 -17.72 4.97
N LYS A 88 10.60 -18.89 4.64
CA LYS A 88 11.99 -19.10 4.19
C LYS A 88 12.49 -18.09 3.14
N ASP A 89 11.67 -17.78 2.13
CA ASP A 89 12.07 -16.90 1.02
C ASP A 89 12.06 -15.39 1.40
N GLY A 90 11.36 -15.02 2.47
CA GLY A 90 11.29 -13.65 3.00
C GLY A 90 12.31 -13.34 4.11
N LEU A 91 12.89 -14.38 4.74
CA LEU A 91 13.80 -14.23 5.88
C LEU A 91 15.00 -13.30 5.62
N PRO A 92 15.67 -13.34 4.46
CA PRO A 92 16.76 -12.41 4.19
C PRO A 92 16.32 -10.93 4.23
N GLN A 93 15.14 -10.63 3.67
CA GLN A 93 14.59 -9.28 3.64
C GLN A 93 14.17 -8.83 5.04
N VAL A 94 13.56 -9.72 5.83
CA VAL A 94 13.23 -9.46 7.24
C VAL A 94 14.50 -9.26 8.07
N GLY A 95 15.56 -10.03 7.82
CA GLY A 95 16.84 -9.88 8.51
C GLY A 95 17.46 -8.50 8.29
N VAL A 96 17.42 -7.98 7.06
CA VAL A 96 17.83 -6.60 6.77
C VAL A 96 16.93 -5.59 7.49
N ALA A 97 15.61 -5.79 7.46
CA ALA A 97 14.68 -4.89 8.16
C ALA A 97 14.96 -4.83 9.67
N VAL A 98 15.14 -5.98 10.32
CA VAL A 98 15.52 -6.05 11.74
C VAL A 98 16.84 -5.33 12.00
N ALA A 99 17.86 -5.54 11.16
CA ALA A 99 19.15 -4.86 11.33
C ALA A 99 19.02 -3.33 11.24
N VAL A 100 18.26 -2.82 10.27
CA VAL A 100 17.96 -1.38 10.14
C VAL A 100 17.21 -0.87 11.36
N CYS A 101 16.11 -1.52 11.76
CA CYS A 101 15.27 -1.07 12.87
C CYS A 101 16.02 -1.09 14.22
N VAL A 102 16.81 -2.14 14.50
CA VAL A 102 17.59 -2.26 15.74
C VAL A 102 18.72 -1.24 15.78
N THR A 103 19.41 -1.04 14.66
CA THR A 103 20.46 0.00 14.57
C THR A 103 19.86 1.38 14.76
N GLY A 104 18.71 1.66 14.15
CA GLY A 104 18.00 2.92 14.31
C GLY A 104 17.63 3.21 15.77
N LEU A 105 17.02 2.23 16.46
CA LEU A 105 16.72 2.34 17.88
C LEU A 105 17.99 2.60 18.71
N GLY A 106 19.06 1.82 18.49
CA GLY A 106 20.30 1.95 19.24
C GLY A 106 20.97 3.31 19.07
N ILE A 107 21.00 3.84 17.84
CA ILE A 107 21.57 5.16 17.54
C ILE A 107 20.73 6.28 18.16
N CYS A 108 19.40 6.24 18.02
CA CYS A 108 18.51 7.22 18.65
C CYS A 108 18.64 7.20 20.19
N TYR A 109 18.68 6.02 20.79
CA TYR A 109 18.88 5.86 22.24
C TYR A 109 20.22 6.42 22.71
N ALA A 110 21.32 6.10 22.01
CA ALA A 110 22.65 6.58 22.35
C ALA A 110 22.74 8.11 22.30
N PHE A 111 22.16 8.74 21.27
CA PHE A 111 22.16 10.20 21.16
C PHE A 111 21.26 10.88 22.17
N ASP A 112 20.10 10.29 22.47
CA ASP A 112 19.24 10.83 23.52
C ASP A 112 19.96 10.86 24.87
N LYS A 113 20.63 9.76 25.25
CA LYS A 113 21.44 9.69 26.48
C LYS A 113 22.61 10.66 26.50
N MET A 114 23.23 10.91 25.35
CA MET A 114 24.35 11.84 25.24
C MET A 114 23.93 13.32 25.36
N LEU A 115 22.75 13.66 24.84
CA LEU A 115 22.27 15.05 24.74
C LEU A 115 21.26 15.41 25.82
N GLY A 116 20.71 14.43 26.54
CA GLY A 116 19.71 14.64 27.58
C GLY A 116 18.37 15.11 27.03
N TYR A 117 17.96 14.59 25.87
CA TYR A 117 16.73 15.00 25.18
C TYR A 117 15.45 14.48 25.84
N GLY A 118 15.51 13.35 26.54
CA GLY A 118 14.38 12.81 27.28
C GLY A 118 13.37 12.07 26.39
N PRO A 119 12.37 11.43 27.00
CA PRO A 119 11.49 10.48 26.30
C PRO A 119 10.69 11.14 25.16
N GLY A 120 10.31 12.41 25.28
CA GLY A 120 9.57 13.14 24.27
C GLY A 120 10.39 13.41 23.00
N LEU A 121 11.49 14.17 23.11
CA LEU A 121 12.35 14.50 21.97
C LEU A 121 13.04 13.26 21.39
N GLY A 122 13.47 12.31 22.22
CA GLY A 122 14.07 11.05 21.78
C GLY A 122 13.14 10.22 20.92
N ALA A 123 11.86 10.09 21.32
CA ALA A 123 10.86 9.43 20.50
C ALA A 123 10.56 10.20 19.21
N GLY A 124 10.53 11.54 19.27
CA GLY A 124 10.39 12.39 18.08
C GLY A 124 11.54 12.19 17.08
N LEU A 125 12.78 12.14 17.57
CA LEU A 125 13.99 11.86 16.79
C LEU A 125 13.89 10.49 16.11
N LEU A 126 13.50 9.44 16.85
CA LEU A 126 13.32 8.09 16.30
C LEU A 126 12.27 8.08 15.19
N GLY A 127 11.08 8.64 15.46
CA GLY A 127 9.98 8.64 14.50
C GLY A 127 10.29 9.42 13.23
N GLY A 128 10.91 10.60 13.35
CA GLY A 128 11.23 11.42 12.18
C GLY A 128 12.44 10.90 11.41
N ALA A 129 13.55 10.57 12.09
CA ALA A 129 14.76 10.08 11.42
C ALA A 129 14.55 8.74 10.69
N LEU A 130 13.71 7.86 11.25
CA LEU A 130 13.35 6.57 10.64
C LEU A 130 12.03 6.64 9.84
N THR A 131 11.50 7.84 9.61
CA THR A 131 10.32 8.08 8.77
C THR A 131 9.10 7.23 9.12
N GLN A 132 8.87 7.01 10.43
CA GLN A 132 7.72 6.28 10.95
C GLN A 132 6.80 7.19 11.77
N SER A 133 5.71 7.65 11.18
CA SER A 133 4.72 8.53 11.83
C SER A 133 3.97 7.87 12.98
N ALA A 134 3.80 6.55 12.95
CA ALA A 134 3.11 5.80 13.99
C ALA A 134 3.79 5.93 15.37
N VAL A 135 5.10 6.21 15.38
CA VAL A 135 5.87 6.46 16.60
C VAL A 135 5.30 7.63 17.39
N ILE A 136 4.74 8.66 16.75
CA ILE A 136 4.20 9.84 17.44
C ILE A 136 3.15 9.42 18.47
N GLY A 137 2.18 8.60 18.07
CA GLY A 137 1.11 8.20 18.97
C GLY A 137 1.51 7.10 19.94
N VAL A 138 2.28 6.10 19.50
CA VAL A 138 2.72 5.03 20.41
C VAL A 138 3.63 5.58 21.51
N ALA A 139 4.53 6.50 21.18
CA ALA A 139 5.36 7.16 22.17
C ALA A 139 4.54 8.05 23.11
N GLN A 140 3.57 8.83 22.60
CA GLN A 140 2.70 9.64 23.45
C GLN A 140 1.89 8.77 24.43
N ASP A 141 1.36 7.64 23.97
CA ASP A 141 0.65 6.69 24.84
C ASP A 141 1.60 6.05 25.87
N ALA A 142 2.83 5.73 25.50
CA ALA A 142 3.83 5.23 26.43
C ALA A 142 4.22 6.29 27.49
N ILE A 143 4.42 7.55 27.06
CA ILE A 143 4.74 8.68 27.95
C ILE A 143 3.61 8.91 28.97
N ALA A 144 2.34 8.72 28.56
CA ALA A 144 1.18 8.84 29.45
C ALA A 144 1.22 7.87 30.64
N ASN A 145 1.99 6.80 30.54
CA ASN A 145 2.07 5.72 31.53
C ASN A 145 3.41 5.70 32.31
N ILE A 146 4.30 6.68 32.10
CA ILE A 146 5.54 6.80 32.88
C ILE A 146 5.19 7.06 34.35
N GLN A 147 5.73 6.23 35.24
CA GLN A 147 5.52 6.39 36.68
C GLN A 147 6.42 7.51 37.23
N GLY A 148 5.88 8.34 38.12
CA GLY A 148 6.65 9.36 38.84
C GLY A 148 6.70 10.75 38.18
N LEU A 149 6.12 10.92 36.99
CA LEU A 149 5.92 12.25 36.38
C LEU A 149 4.56 12.86 36.77
N SER A 150 4.53 14.18 36.94
CA SER A 150 3.28 14.92 37.12
C SER A 150 2.49 15.01 35.79
N PRO A 151 1.17 15.26 35.82
CA PRO A 151 0.37 15.45 34.60
C PRO A 151 0.91 16.53 33.65
N ASP A 152 1.48 17.60 34.21
CA ASP A 152 2.06 18.69 33.43
C ASP A 152 3.37 18.26 32.75
N GLN A 153 4.21 17.47 33.45
CA GLN A 153 5.43 16.91 32.89
C GLN A 153 5.12 15.90 31.77
N ILE A 154 4.13 15.04 31.97
CA ILE A 154 3.65 14.11 30.94
C ILE A 154 3.21 14.88 29.69
N THR A 155 2.42 15.95 29.87
CA THR A 155 1.94 16.79 28.76
C THR A 155 3.10 17.47 28.04
N ALA A 156 4.09 17.99 28.77
CA ALA A 156 5.28 18.61 28.20
C ALA A 156 6.06 17.62 27.33
N GLU A 157 6.35 16.42 27.84
CA GLU A 157 7.05 15.36 27.09
C GLU A 157 6.25 14.90 25.86
N GLN A 158 4.92 14.73 25.98
CA GLN A 158 4.06 14.38 24.85
C GLN A 158 4.07 15.43 23.74
N ASN A 159 4.17 16.71 24.08
CA ASN A 159 4.24 17.82 23.13
C ASN A 159 5.60 17.91 22.43
N LEU A 160 6.67 17.39 23.04
CA LEU A 160 8.00 17.34 22.42
C LEU A 160 8.10 16.29 21.30
N VAL A 161 7.34 15.19 21.38
CA VAL A 161 7.33 14.12 20.36
C VAL A 161 7.06 14.66 18.94
N PRO A 162 5.93 15.35 18.66
CA PRO A 162 5.67 15.88 17.32
C PRO A 162 6.66 16.97 16.88
N ILE A 163 7.25 17.72 17.82
CA ILE A 163 8.28 18.72 17.51
C ILE A 163 9.54 18.02 17.00
N GLY A 164 10.03 17.01 17.74
CA GLY A 164 11.20 16.24 17.34
C GLY A 164 11.00 15.54 15.99
N TYR A 165 9.82 14.99 15.78
CA TYR A 165 9.42 14.39 14.50
C TYR A 165 9.42 15.41 13.36
N ALA A 166 8.78 16.58 13.54
CA ALA A 166 8.65 17.59 12.50
C ALA A 166 10.02 18.09 12.00
N VAL A 167 11.00 18.19 12.89
CA VAL A 167 12.36 18.64 12.56
C VAL A 167 13.15 17.57 11.81
N THR A 168 13.03 16.30 12.21
CA THR A 168 13.89 15.22 11.70
C THR A 168 13.31 14.48 10.49
N TYR A 169 11.97 14.48 10.32
CA TYR A 169 11.30 13.76 9.23
C TYR A 169 11.65 14.24 7.80
N PRO A 170 11.67 15.55 7.50
CA PRO A 170 12.04 16.01 6.16
C PRO A 170 13.45 15.58 5.78
N LEU A 171 14.36 15.67 6.75
CA LEU A 171 15.75 15.25 6.60
C LEU A 171 15.86 13.75 6.40
N GLY A 172 15.16 12.94 7.20
CA GLY A 172 15.12 11.49 7.04
C GLY A 172 14.63 11.06 5.67
N THR A 173 13.59 11.72 5.17
CA THR A 173 13.02 11.48 3.84
C THR A 173 14.02 11.80 2.72
N ILE A 174 14.61 12.99 2.76
CA ILE A 174 15.54 13.48 1.73
C ILE A 174 16.83 12.67 1.73
N LEU A 175 17.44 12.45 2.90
CA LEU A 175 18.70 11.73 3.01
C LEU A 175 18.54 10.27 2.58
N CYS A 176 17.42 9.62 2.93
CA CYS A 176 17.18 8.26 2.49
C CYS A 176 17.03 8.16 0.97
N ALA A 177 16.27 9.07 0.35
CA ALA A 177 16.12 9.11 -1.10
C ALA A 177 17.47 9.32 -1.82
N ILE A 178 18.26 10.32 -1.40
CA ILE A 178 19.57 10.61 -2.00
C ILE A 178 20.55 9.45 -1.78
N LEU A 179 20.59 8.90 -0.56
CA LEU A 179 21.53 7.83 -0.22
C LEU A 179 21.23 6.58 -1.03
N LEU A 180 19.97 6.13 -1.09
CA LEU A 180 19.62 4.87 -1.76
C LEU A 180 19.53 4.99 -3.28
N ALA A 181 19.05 6.13 -3.81
CA ALA A 181 18.97 6.31 -5.26
C ALA A 181 20.33 6.64 -5.87
N ASN A 182 21.16 7.49 -5.23
CA ASN A 182 22.35 8.04 -5.90
C ASN A 182 23.69 7.61 -5.29
N ILE A 183 23.81 7.52 -3.96
CA ILE A 183 25.10 7.29 -3.30
C ILE A 183 25.42 5.79 -3.18
N ALA A 184 24.49 5.01 -2.63
CA ALA A 184 24.65 3.58 -2.36
C ALA A 184 24.94 2.75 -3.63
N PRO A 185 24.27 2.97 -4.78
CA PRO A 185 24.58 2.22 -5.99
C PRO A 185 26.02 2.47 -6.47
N ARG A 186 26.50 3.72 -6.38
CA ARG A 186 27.89 4.09 -6.70
C ARG A 186 28.89 3.45 -5.76
N LEU A 187 28.60 3.41 -4.45
CA LEU A 187 29.43 2.73 -3.46
C LEU A 187 29.53 1.22 -3.74
N LEU A 188 28.43 0.61 -4.20
CA LEU A 188 28.37 -0.79 -4.59
C LEU A 188 28.87 -1.06 -6.02
N LYS A 189 29.37 -0.05 -6.72
CA LYS A 189 29.82 -0.12 -8.13
C LYS A 189 28.76 -0.72 -9.06
N SER A 190 27.51 -0.40 -8.80
CA SER A 190 26.31 -0.86 -9.50
C SER A 190 25.73 0.28 -10.34
N ASP A 191 25.44 0.00 -11.60
CA ASP A 191 24.60 0.86 -12.43
C ASP A 191 23.16 0.41 -12.21
N LEU A 192 22.41 1.20 -11.43
CA LEU A 192 21.08 0.80 -11.00
C LEU A 192 20.14 0.56 -12.20
N ALA A 193 20.29 1.31 -13.28
CA ALA A 193 19.45 1.15 -14.48
C ALA A 193 19.86 -0.08 -15.29
N ALA A 194 21.16 -0.28 -15.52
CA ALA A 194 21.66 -1.45 -16.24
C ALA A 194 21.38 -2.76 -15.46
N ASP A 195 21.66 -2.77 -14.16
CA ASP A 195 21.42 -3.92 -13.29
C ASP A 195 19.92 -4.21 -13.18
N SER A 196 19.07 -3.19 -13.09
CA SER A 196 17.61 -3.37 -13.10
C SER A 196 17.13 -3.91 -14.44
N LYS A 197 17.69 -3.47 -15.57
CA LYS A 197 17.36 -3.99 -16.90
C LYS A 197 17.78 -5.44 -17.08
N GLN A 198 18.99 -5.80 -16.66
CA GLN A 198 19.46 -7.18 -16.68
C GLN A 198 18.59 -8.07 -15.78
N LEU A 199 18.33 -7.60 -14.56
CA LEU A 199 17.46 -8.28 -13.63
C LEU A 199 16.03 -8.41 -14.15
N ALA A 200 15.55 -7.40 -14.86
CA ALA A 200 14.28 -7.42 -15.56
C ALA A 200 14.24 -8.55 -16.58
N ILE A 201 15.26 -8.68 -17.44
CA ILE A 201 15.36 -9.77 -18.44
C ILE A 201 15.38 -11.13 -17.74
N GLU A 202 16.19 -11.30 -16.69
CA GLU A 202 16.28 -12.56 -15.93
C GLU A 202 14.96 -12.94 -15.24
N LEU A 203 14.15 -11.94 -14.86
CA LEU A 203 12.85 -12.12 -14.22
C LEU A 203 11.68 -12.02 -15.20
N ASP A 204 11.94 -12.01 -16.51
CA ASP A 204 10.95 -11.87 -17.58
C ASP A 204 10.00 -10.67 -17.35
N ALA A 205 10.62 -9.50 -17.13
CA ALA A 205 9.98 -8.23 -16.85
C ALA A 205 9.58 -7.47 -18.11
N PRO A 206 8.35 -6.95 -18.22
CA PRO A 206 8.09 -5.82 -19.08
C PRO A 206 8.96 -4.63 -18.63
N GLU A 207 9.53 -3.89 -19.59
CA GLU A 207 10.00 -2.52 -19.35
C GLU A 207 8.78 -1.67 -18.94
N ASP A 208 8.94 -0.81 -17.93
CA ASP A 208 7.85 0.01 -17.40
C ASP A 208 7.29 0.95 -18.47
N ASN A 209 5.98 0.84 -18.77
CA ASN A 209 4.98 1.91 -18.62
C ASN A 209 3.59 1.44 -19.13
N PRO A 210 2.60 1.13 -18.26
CA PRO A 210 1.21 0.88 -18.68
C PRO A 210 0.53 2.15 -19.24
N ASP A 211 1.05 3.34 -18.92
CA ASP A 211 0.53 4.64 -19.37
C ASP A 211 1.20 5.15 -20.67
N LEU A 212 2.17 4.41 -21.22
CA LEU A 212 2.27 4.32 -22.68
C LEU A 212 1.29 3.22 -23.07
N SER A 213 0.00 3.52 -22.98
CA SER A 213 -1.00 2.69 -23.64
C SER A 213 -0.63 2.70 -25.11
N GLU A 214 0.06 1.65 -25.57
CA GLU A 214 0.07 1.32 -26.98
C GLU A 214 -1.40 1.41 -27.42
N GLY A 215 -1.69 2.09 -28.54
CA GLY A 215 -2.99 1.95 -29.20
C GLY A 215 -3.26 0.52 -29.70
N TYR A 216 -2.53 -0.45 -29.15
CA TYR A 216 -2.56 -1.86 -29.41
C TYR A 216 -3.37 -2.54 -28.32
N TYR A 217 -4.67 -2.67 -28.59
CA TYR A 217 -5.50 -3.59 -27.84
C TYR A 217 -5.19 -5.00 -28.34
N GLU A 218 -4.58 -5.81 -27.48
CA GLU A 218 -4.28 -7.21 -27.76
C GLU A 218 -5.58 -8.02 -27.98
N VAL A 219 -6.68 -7.60 -27.33
CA VAL A 219 -8.00 -8.20 -27.47
C VAL A 219 -8.94 -7.23 -28.16
N VAL A 220 -9.65 -7.73 -29.16
CA VAL A 220 -10.64 -6.96 -29.91
C VAL A 220 -12.01 -7.62 -29.82
N LEU A 221 -13.05 -6.80 -29.68
CA LEU A 221 -14.44 -7.19 -29.89
C LEU A 221 -14.91 -6.49 -31.17
N ARG A 222 -15.38 -7.26 -32.14
CA ARG A 222 -15.86 -6.77 -33.44
C ARG A 222 -17.15 -7.47 -33.83
N ALA A 223 -18.03 -6.77 -34.55
CA ALA A 223 -19.28 -7.33 -35.01
C ALA A 223 -19.20 -7.56 -36.52
N PHE A 224 -19.67 -8.70 -36.99
CA PHE A 224 -19.64 -9.07 -38.41
C PHE A 224 -21.01 -9.55 -38.84
N SER A 225 -21.41 -9.22 -40.06
CA SER A 225 -22.59 -9.82 -40.67
C SER A 225 -22.24 -11.21 -41.18
N ALA A 226 -22.89 -12.24 -40.64
CA ALA A 226 -22.66 -13.63 -41.02
C ALA A 226 -23.29 -13.91 -42.40
N VAL A 227 -22.43 -13.99 -43.42
CA VAL A 227 -22.84 -14.35 -44.80
C VAL A 227 -22.09 -15.55 -45.35
N ASN A 228 -20.96 -15.93 -44.73
CA ASN A 228 -20.04 -16.97 -45.21
C ASN A 228 -19.88 -18.12 -44.20
N GLY A 229 -18.65 -18.56 -43.92
CA GLY A 229 -18.28 -19.84 -43.29
C GLY A 229 -18.75 -20.08 -41.84
N PHE A 230 -19.38 -19.10 -41.19
CA PHE A 230 -20.07 -19.31 -39.91
C PHE A 230 -21.52 -19.77 -40.11
N VAL A 231 -22.14 -19.49 -41.25
CA VAL A 231 -23.53 -19.82 -41.55
C VAL A 231 -23.73 -21.34 -41.55
N GLY A 232 -24.77 -21.79 -40.85
CA GLY A 232 -25.17 -23.20 -40.75
C GLY A 232 -24.39 -24.01 -39.70
N ARG A 233 -23.51 -23.36 -38.92
CA ARG A 233 -22.72 -24.02 -37.86
C ARG A 233 -23.15 -23.55 -36.48
N THR A 234 -22.98 -24.41 -35.49
CA THR A 234 -23.17 -24.00 -34.09
C THR A 234 -22.01 -23.12 -33.63
N ILE A 235 -22.24 -22.30 -32.60
CA ILE A 235 -21.16 -21.54 -31.96
C ILE A 235 -20.05 -22.49 -31.47
N ASP A 236 -20.42 -23.62 -30.87
CA ASP A 236 -19.47 -24.62 -30.36
C ASP A 236 -18.54 -25.15 -31.47
N ASP A 237 -19.11 -25.53 -32.61
CA ASP A 237 -18.34 -26.03 -33.76
C ASP A 237 -17.34 -25.00 -34.28
N ILE A 238 -17.72 -23.72 -34.26
CA ILE A 238 -16.88 -22.61 -34.71
C ILE A 238 -15.72 -22.41 -33.72
N GLU A 239 -16.02 -22.28 -32.43
CA GLU A 239 -15.03 -22.04 -31.38
C GLU A 239 -14.07 -23.23 -31.22
N ALA A 240 -14.56 -24.47 -31.29
CA ALA A 240 -13.76 -25.68 -31.22
C ALA A 240 -12.75 -25.76 -32.39
N GLN A 241 -13.19 -25.47 -33.62
CA GLN A 241 -12.30 -25.47 -34.78
C GLN A 241 -11.20 -24.41 -34.65
N GLN A 242 -11.55 -23.18 -34.23
CA GLN A 242 -10.53 -22.14 -34.06
C GLN A 242 -9.53 -22.51 -32.98
N LYS A 243 -10.00 -23.13 -31.89
CA LYS A 243 -9.14 -23.66 -30.83
C LYS A 243 -8.19 -24.77 -31.32
N GLU A 244 -8.66 -25.69 -32.15
CA GLU A 244 -7.81 -26.73 -32.78
C GLU A 244 -6.72 -26.12 -33.67
N LEU A 245 -7.03 -25.02 -34.34
CA LEU A 245 -6.09 -24.23 -35.14
C LEU A 245 -5.18 -23.32 -34.29
N GLY A 246 -5.27 -23.40 -32.96
CA GLY A 246 -4.47 -22.61 -32.02
C GLY A 246 -4.93 -21.16 -31.87
N ARG A 247 -6.07 -20.78 -32.45
CA ARG A 247 -6.61 -19.42 -32.45
C ARG A 247 -7.61 -19.22 -31.32
N ARG A 248 -7.60 -18.04 -30.72
CA ARG A 248 -8.52 -17.63 -29.64
C ARG A 248 -9.60 -16.72 -30.20
N ILE A 249 -10.60 -17.30 -30.85
CA ILE A 249 -11.73 -16.59 -31.46
C ILE A 249 -13.02 -17.15 -30.88
N TYR A 250 -13.84 -16.27 -30.30
CA TYR A 250 -15.07 -16.63 -29.59
C TYR A 250 -16.27 -15.81 -30.06
N VAL A 251 -17.42 -16.45 -30.26
CA VAL A 251 -18.66 -15.77 -30.60
C VAL A 251 -19.38 -15.40 -29.30
N THR A 252 -19.35 -14.12 -28.98
CA THR A 252 -19.87 -13.63 -27.70
C THR A 252 -21.39 -13.46 -27.71
N ARG A 253 -21.96 -12.95 -28.81
CA ARG A 253 -23.38 -12.62 -28.97
C ARG A 253 -23.79 -12.72 -30.43
N VAL A 254 -25.07 -12.97 -30.64
CA VAL A 254 -25.70 -13.02 -31.97
C VAL A 254 -26.94 -12.14 -31.94
N ARG A 255 -27.11 -11.30 -32.96
CA ARG A 255 -28.36 -10.59 -33.22
C ARG A 255 -29.02 -11.19 -34.45
N ARG A 256 -30.30 -11.51 -34.31
CA ARG A 256 -31.18 -11.98 -35.38
C ARG A 256 -32.45 -11.16 -35.36
N ASP A 257 -32.88 -10.68 -36.54
CA ASP A 257 -34.13 -9.92 -36.71
C ASP A 257 -34.30 -8.76 -35.72
N GLY A 258 -33.20 -8.07 -35.38
CA GLY A 258 -33.20 -6.93 -34.45
C GLY A 258 -33.14 -7.27 -32.96
N ALA A 259 -33.23 -8.55 -32.58
CA ALA A 259 -33.13 -9.02 -31.19
C ALA A 259 -31.77 -9.66 -30.89
N ILE A 260 -31.19 -9.36 -29.72
CA ILE A 260 -29.99 -10.06 -29.24
C ILE A 260 -30.44 -11.38 -28.62
N LEU A 261 -29.95 -12.49 -29.17
CA LEU A 261 -30.28 -13.82 -28.69
C LEU A 261 -29.53 -14.13 -27.39
N ASP A 262 -30.15 -14.95 -26.53
CA ASP A 262 -29.44 -15.55 -25.40
C ASP A 262 -28.29 -16.41 -25.92
N HIS A 263 -27.11 -16.25 -25.32
CA HIS A 263 -25.93 -16.98 -25.75
C HIS A 263 -26.06 -18.47 -25.38
N SER A 264 -26.05 -19.33 -26.38
CA SER A 264 -26.00 -20.78 -26.25
C SER A 264 -24.96 -21.34 -27.22
N GLN A 265 -24.15 -22.29 -26.76
CA GLN A 265 -23.18 -22.97 -27.61
C GLN A 265 -23.83 -23.76 -28.76
N GLN A 266 -25.11 -24.13 -28.58
CA GLN A 266 -25.91 -24.85 -29.58
C GLN A 266 -26.60 -23.92 -30.58
N THR A 267 -26.46 -22.60 -30.43
CA THR A 267 -27.05 -21.64 -31.38
C THR A 267 -26.41 -21.81 -32.75
N VAL A 268 -27.23 -22.11 -33.76
CA VAL A 268 -26.81 -22.17 -35.16
C VAL A 268 -26.82 -20.76 -35.75
N ILE A 269 -25.69 -20.32 -36.31
CA ILE A 269 -25.59 -19.03 -36.98
C ILE A 269 -26.30 -19.09 -38.32
N GLU A 270 -27.20 -18.16 -38.58
CA GLU A 270 -27.96 -18.06 -39.83
C GLU A 270 -27.43 -16.93 -40.71
N ARG A 271 -27.72 -17.04 -42.01
CA ARG A 271 -27.35 -16.01 -42.97
C ARG A 271 -28.11 -14.72 -42.66
N GLY A 272 -27.37 -13.63 -42.46
CA GLY A 272 -27.94 -12.32 -42.10
C GLY A 272 -27.88 -11.99 -40.61
N ASP A 273 -27.46 -12.94 -39.75
CA ASP A 273 -27.17 -12.64 -38.35
C ASP A 273 -26.01 -11.64 -38.24
N THR A 274 -26.03 -10.81 -37.20
CA THR A 274 -24.85 -10.03 -36.80
C THR A 274 -24.21 -10.72 -35.59
N VAL A 275 -22.95 -11.14 -35.72
CA VAL A 275 -22.22 -11.88 -34.68
C VAL A 275 -21.13 -11.00 -34.07
N ALA A 276 -21.10 -10.89 -32.75
CA ALA A 276 -20.03 -10.23 -32.03
C ALA A 276 -18.94 -11.23 -31.67
N VAL A 277 -17.73 -11.02 -32.20
CA VAL A 277 -16.57 -11.89 -32.07
C VAL A 277 -15.53 -11.23 -31.16
N SER A 278 -15.16 -11.92 -30.09
CA SER A 278 -14.04 -11.54 -29.22
C SER A 278 -12.83 -12.41 -29.54
N ALA A 279 -11.69 -11.78 -29.81
CA ALA A 279 -10.49 -12.50 -30.19
C ALA A 279 -9.20 -11.76 -29.81
N LEU A 280 -8.07 -12.47 -29.82
CA LEU A 280 -6.77 -11.79 -29.92
C LEU A 280 -6.67 -11.11 -31.28
N ARG A 281 -6.11 -9.90 -31.32
CA ARG A 281 -6.02 -9.09 -32.54
C ARG A 281 -5.26 -9.81 -33.64
N HIS A 282 -4.15 -10.48 -33.33
CA HIS A 282 -3.41 -11.25 -34.32
C HIS A 282 -4.22 -12.45 -34.84
N ASP A 283 -4.92 -13.17 -33.94
CA ASP A 283 -5.71 -14.35 -34.32
C ASP A 283 -6.85 -13.95 -35.25
N LEU A 284 -7.51 -12.83 -34.95
CA LEU A 284 -8.59 -12.31 -35.79
C LEU A 284 -8.05 -11.86 -37.16
N VAL A 285 -6.89 -11.22 -37.21
CA VAL A 285 -6.26 -10.81 -38.48
C VAL A 285 -5.87 -12.04 -39.31
N ASP A 286 -5.22 -13.04 -38.70
CA ASP A 286 -4.81 -14.28 -39.37
C ASP A 286 -6.00 -15.14 -39.83
N PHE A 287 -7.14 -15.02 -39.14
CA PHE A 287 -8.37 -15.68 -39.51
C PHE A 287 -9.07 -15.02 -40.71
N ASP A 288 -8.84 -13.73 -40.98
CA ASP A 288 -9.55 -12.95 -42.00
C ASP A 288 -11.09 -13.06 -41.89
N PRO A 289 -11.71 -12.36 -40.92
CA PRO A 289 -13.13 -12.48 -40.64
C PRO A 289 -14.00 -11.93 -41.78
N VAL A 290 -13.48 -11.05 -42.63
CA VAL A 290 -14.24 -10.53 -43.78
C VAL A 290 -14.46 -11.63 -44.82
N ALA A 291 -13.42 -12.42 -45.09
CA ALA A 291 -13.55 -13.59 -45.97
C ALA A 291 -14.40 -14.70 -45.33
N HIS A 292 -14.18 -15.01 -44.05
CA HIS A 292 -14.73 -16.20 -43.43
C HIS A 292 -16.08 -16.01 -42.70
N ILE A 293 -16.42 -14.79 -42.30
CA ILE A 293 -17.71 -14.46 -41.65
C ILE A 293 -18.52 -13.54 -42.57
N GLY A 294 -17.95 -12.39 -42.91
CA GLY A 294 -18.58 -11.35 -43.71
C GLY A 294 -18.19 -9.93 -43.30
N PRO A 295 -18.85 -8.90 -43.85
CA PRO A 295 -18.46 -7.51 -43.62
C PRO A 295 -18.61 -7.11 -42.14
N GLU A 296 -17.65 -6.35 -41.65
CA GLU A 296 -17.68 -5.76 -40.31
C GLU A 296 -18.83 -4.74 -40.22
N GLN A 297 -19.52 -4.75 -39.08
CA GLN A 297 -20.58 -3.79 -38.77
C GLN A 297 -20.29 -3.07 -37.46
N ASP A 298 -20.60 -1.78 -37.42
CA ASP A 298 -20.58 -0.98 -36.20
C ASP A 298 -21.96 -1.07 -35.50
N ASP A 299 -22.15 -2.13 -34.71
CA ASP A 299 -23.38 -2.36 -33.94
C ASP A 299 -23.14 -2.10 -32.45
N ALA A 300 -23.42 -0.87 -32.01
CA ALA A 300 -23.24 -0.44 -30.63
C ALA A 300 -24.03 -1.27 -29.60
N GLY A 301 -25.15 -1.91 -29.99
CA GLY A 301 -25.92 -2.76 -29.07
C GLY A 301 -25.34 -4.18 -28.91
N LEU A 302 -24.67 -4.70 -29.94
CA LEU A 302 -23.92 -5.96 -29.88
C LEU A 302 -22.54 -5.78 -29.24
N LEU A 303 -21.85 -4.70 -29.62
CA LEU A 303 -20.52 -4.30 -29.15
C LEU A 303 -20.55 -3.67 -27.75
N GLY A 304 -21.68 -3.07 -27.38
CA GLY A 304 -21.95 -2.59 -26.03
C GLY A 304 -22.21 -3.77 -25.10
N TYR A 305 -21.16 -4.30 -24.46
CA TYR A 305 -21.33 -5.17 -23.30
C TYR A 305 -21.02 -4.37 -22.03
N GLN A 306 -21.80 -4.61 -20.99
CA GLN A 306 -21.33 -4.29 -19.65
C GLN A 306 -20.18 -5.25 -19.36
N THR A 307 -18.97 -4.75 -19.53
CA THR A 307 -17.77 -5.38 -19.01
C THR A 307 -17.97 -5.52 -17.51
N GLU A 308 -18.16 -6.75 -17.03
CA GLU A 308 -18.21 -6.95 -15.59
C GLU A 308 -16.76 -6.92 -15.10
N HIS A 309 -16.45 -5.91 -14.29
CA HIS A 309 -15.21 -5.85 -13.53
C HIS A 309 -15.45 -6.55 -12.21
N LEU A 310 -15.05 -7.81 -12.10
CA LEU A 310 -15.20 -8.58 -10.88
C LEU A 310 -13.87 -8.67 -10.15
N SER A 311 -13.84 -8.18 -8.92
CA SER A 311 -12.69 -8.35 -8.03
C SER A 311 -12.70 -9.74 -7.42
N VAL A 312 -11.63 -10.50 -7.62
CA VAL A 312 -11.50 -11.89 -7.17
C VAL A 312 -10.26 -12.02 -6.32
N VAL A 313 -10.43 -12.41 -5.06
CA VAL A 313 -9.29 -12.65 -4.20
C VAL A 313 -8.79 -14.07 -4.40
N CYS A 314 -7.58 -14.18 -4.93
CA CYS A 314 -6.86 -15.43 -5.13
C CYS A 314 -6.77 -16.20 -3.82
N SER A 315 -7.46 -17.34 -3.78
CA SER A 315 -7.54 -18.17 -2.57
C SER A 315 -7.56 -19.67 -2.86
N GLU A 316 -7.84 -20.07 -4.10
CA GLU A 316 -7.87 -21.47 -4.51
C GLU A 316 -6.46 -22.06 -4.62
N GLN A 317 -6.17 -23.09 -3.81
CA GLN A 317 -4.83 -23.66 -3.71
C GLN A 317 -4.28 -24.17 -5.04
N ALA A 318 -5.14 -24.67 -5.93
CA ALA A 318 -4.75 -25.17 -7.24
C ALA A 318 -4.17 -24.08 -8.16
N GLN A 319 -4.48 -22.81 -7.90
CA GLN A 319 -4.02 -21.67 -8.71
C GLN A 319 -2.93 -20.84 -8.01
N LEU A 320 -2.77 -21.00 -6.69
CA LEU A 320 -1.73 -20.29 -5.93
C LEU A 320 -0.32 -20.76 -6.34
N GLY A 321 0.57 -19.80 -6.56
CA GLY A 321 1.94 -20.05 -7.00
C GLY A 321 2.09 -20.25 -8.51
N LYS A 322 1.00 -20.48 -9.25
CA LYS A 322 1.03 -20.44 -10.72
C LYS A 322 1.30 -19.03 -11.22
N THR A 323 1.92 -18.93 -12.38
CA THR A 323 2.12 -17.65 -13.07
C THR A 323 0.83 -17.19 -13.74
N ILE A 324 0.70 -15.89 -14.01
CA ILE A 324 -0.46 -15.36 -14.74
C ILE A 324 -0.53 -15.96 -16.16
N ALA A 325 0.60 -16.29 -16.78
CA ALA A 325 0.65 -17.00 -18.06
C ALA A 325 -0.01 -18.38 -17.97
N GLU A 326 0.32 -19.16 -16.94
CA GLU A 326 -0.23 -20.49 -16.71
C GLU A 326 -1.74 -20.40 -16.47
N VAL A 327 -2.16 -19.42 -15.65
CA VAL A 327 -3.57 -19.20 -15.33
C VAL A 327 -4.37 -18.75 -16.56
N ARG A 328 -3.84 -17.84 -17.38
CA ARG A 328 -4.45 -17.41 -18.65
C ARG A 328 -4.60 -18.53 -19.70
N ARG A 329 -3.95 -19.68 -19.49
CA ARG A 329 -4.09 -20.87 -20.34
C ARG A 329 -5.13 -21.85 -19.82
N GLU A 330 -5.66 -21.62 -18.61
CA GLU A 330 -6.70 -22.47 -18.04
C GLU A 330 -8.02 -22.33 -18.81
N PRO A 331 -8.80 -23.41 -18.97
CA PRO A 331 -10.06 -23.39 -19.72
C PRO A 331 -11.08 -22.37 -19.20
N PHE A 332 -11.08 -22.08 -17.89
CA PHE A 332 -11.99 -21.11 -17.28
C PHE A 332 -11.59 -19.65 -17.54
N MET A 333 -10.36 -19.38 -18.01
CA MET A 333 -9.91 -18.02 -18.37
C MET A 333 -10.18 -17.66 -19.83
N VAL A 334 -10.82 -18.57 -20.57
CA VAL A 334 -11.21 -18.33 -21.96
C VAL A 334 -12.24 -17.18 -22.02
N GLY A 335 -11.90 -16.10 -22.73
CA GLY A 335 -12.72 -14.89 -22.82
C GLY A 335 -12.79 -14.03 -21.54
N VAL A 336 -11.93 -14.31 -20.55
CA VAL A 336 -11.79 -13.56 -19.30
C VAL A 336 -10.37 -13.03 -19.18
N PHE A 337 -10.25 -11.74 -18.90
CA PHE A 337 -8.97 -11.05 -18.83
C PHE A 337 -8.68 -10.62 -17.40
N VAL A 338 -7.41 -10.66 -17.01
CA VAL A 338 -6.94 -9.99 -15.80
C VAL A 338 -6.63 -8.56 -16.21
N ASP A 339 -7.36 -7.58 -15.68
CA ASP A 339 -7.17 -6.15 -15.96
C ASP A 339 -6.12 -5.57 -14.99
N LYS A 340 -6.33 -5.80 -13.69
CA LYS A 340 -5.44 -5.33 -12.63
C LYS A 340 -5.16 -6.43 -11.62
N VAL A 341 -4.02 -6.32 -10.96
CA VAL A 341 -3.70 -7.09 -9.76
C VAL A 341 -3.47 -6.09 -8.63
N TYR A 342 -4.18 -6.25 -7.53
CA TYR A 342 -3.90 -5.53 -6.30
C TYR A 342 -3.23 -6.48 -5.32
N ARG A 343 -2.11 -6.05 -4.77
CA ARG A 343 -1.37 -6.76 -3.73
C ARG A 343 -1.21 -5.81 -2.55
N SER A 344 -1.66 -6.22 -1.37
CA SER A 344 -1.56 -5.37 -0.17
C SER A 344 -2.35 -4.05 -0.26
N GLY A 345 -3.42 -4.01 -1.06
CA GLY A 345 -4.23 -2.80 -1.28
C GLY A 345 -3.60 -1.75 -2.19
N ALA A 346 -2.39 -1.99 -2.71
CA ALA A 346 -1.79 -1.19 -3.78
C ALA A 346 -1.92 -1.94 -5.12
N GLU A 347 -2.04 -1.17 -6.21
CA GLU A 347 -1.95 -1.73 -7.55
C GLU A 347 -0.55 -2.32 -7.73
N PHE A 348 -0.49 -3.62 -8.05
CA PHE A 348 0.73 -4.37 -8.25
C PHE A 348 0.92 -4.56 -9.75
N PRO A 349 1.98 -3.98 -10.35
CA PRO A 349 2.26 -4.19 -11.75
C PRO A 349 2.60 -5.66 -11.96
N TYR A 350 1.75 -6.37 -12.69
CA TYR A 350 1.86 -7.80 -12.89
C TYR A 350 2.41 -8.14 -14.28
N ARG A 351 2.95 -9.35 -14.41
CA ARG A 351 3.57 -9.91 -15.60
C ARG A 351 2.98 -11.27 -15.89
N LEU A 352 3.19 -11.78 -17.10
CA LEU A 352 2.88 -13.17 -17.41
C LEU A 352 3.63 -14.15 -16.50
N SER A 353 4.88 -13.83 -16.11
CA SER A 353 5.67 -14.60 -15.13
C SER A 353 5.28 -14.36 -13.67
N THR A 354 4.48 -13.33 -13.36
CA THR A 354 4.09 -13.01 -11.98
C THR A 354 3.31 -14.17 -11.40
N ARG A 355 3.78 -14.67 -10.26
CA ARG A 355 3.09 -15.72 -9.51
C ARG A 355 1.92 -15.13 -8.75
N LEU A 356 0.75 -15.76 -8.89
CA LEU A 356 -0.43 -15.46 -8.11
C LEU A 356 -0.20 -15.83 -6.65
N GLU A 357 -0.45 -14.88 -5.78
CA GLU A 357 -0.28 -15.05 -4.34
C GLU A 357 -1.62 -15.03 -3.64
N ARG A 358 -1.67 -15.73 -2.50
CA ARG A 358 -2.89 -15.76 -1.69
C ARG A 358 -3.16 -14.35 -1.17
N GLY A 359 -4.38 -13.87 -1.38
CA GLY A 359 -4.78 -12.52 -1.00
C GLY A 359 -4.57 -11.47 -2.11
N ASP A 360 -3.98 -11.83 -3.24
CA ASP A 360 -4.01 -10.96 -4.42
C ASP A 360 -5.45 -10.77 -4.89
N THR A 361 -5.84 -9.54 -5.17
CA THR A 361 -7.13 -9.26 -5.81
C THR A 361 -6.91 -9.07 -7.30
N LEU A 362 -7.41 -10.01 -8.10
CA LEU A 362 -7.47 -9.87 -9.55
C LEU A 362 -8.74 -9.12 -9.91
N VAL A 363 -8.61 -8.05 -10.68
CA VAL A 363 -9.75 -7.46 -11.38
C VAL A 363 -9.92 -8.24 -12.67
N LEU A 364 -10.94 -9.07 -12.73
CA LEU A 364 -11.31 -9.82 -13.92
C LEU A 364 -12.28 -9.02 -14.76
N THR A 365 -12.09 -9.07 -16.07
CA THR A 365 -12.81 -8.27 -17.05
C THR A 365 -13.25 -9.18 -18.19
N GLY A 366 -14.54 -9.16 -18.51
CA GLY A 366 -15.10 -9.97 -19.58
C GLY A 366 -16.62 -10.08 -19.51
N PRO A 367 -17.24 -10.95 -20.32
CA PRO A 367 -18.66 -11.25 -20.23
C PRO A 367 -18.99 -11.92 -18.89
N LYS A 368 -20.02 -11.42 -18.19
CA LYS A 368 -20.48 -11.95 -16.89
C LYS A 368 -20.54 -13.48 -16.80
N ARG A 369 -21.09 -14.14 -17.83
CA ARG A 369 -21.20 -15.61 -17.89
C ARG A 369 -19.86 -16.35 -17.81
N LEU A 370 -18.77 -15.71 -18.23
CA LEU A 370 -17.42 -16.27 -18.25
C LEU A 370 -16.63 -15.82 -17.00
N VAL A 371 -16.83 -14.57 -16.57
CA VAL A 371 -16.18 -14.01 -15.39
C VAL A 371 -16.61 -14.75 -14.11
N ASP A 372 -17.89 -15.07 -13.94
CA ASP A 372 -18.38 -15.76 -12.73
C ASP A 372 -17.75 -17.17 -12.52
N PRO A 373 -17.70 -18.07 -13.52
CA PRO A 373 -16.97 -19.32 -13.43
C PRO A 373 -15.46 -19.15 -13.23
N ALA A 374 -14.82 -18.23 -13.95
CA ALA A 374 -13.39 -17.94 -13.81
C ALA A 374 -13.06 -17.49 -12.38
N ALA A 375 -13.90 -16.62 -11.84
CA ALA A 375 -13.75 -16.09 -10.51
C ALA A 375 -13.84 -17.18 -9.44
N LYS A 376 -14.81 -18.11 -9.56
CA LYS A 376 -14.93 -19.28 -8.69
C LYS A 376 -13.73 -20.22 -8.78
N ALA A 377 -13.13 -20.37 -9.97
CA ALA A 377 -11.97 -21.24 -10.17
C ALA A 377 -10.65 -20.63 -9.65
N LEU A 378 -10.57 -19.30 -9.59
CA LEU A 378 -9.40 -18.55 -9.09
C LEU A 378 -9.44 -18.30 -7.58
N GLY A 379 -10.64 -18.13 -7.03
CA GLY A 379 -10.78 -17.69 -5.66
C GLY A 379 -12.21 -17.39 -5.27
N LYS A 380 -12.30 -16.51 -4.28
CA LYS A 380 -13.59 -16.01 -3.82
C LYS A 380 -13.86 -14.70 -4.52
N THR A 381 -15.04 -14.61 -5.13
CA THR A 381 -15.56 -13.34 -5.61
C THR A 381 -15.66 -12.42 -4.41
N VAL A 382 -15.10 -11.23 -4.52
CA VAL A 382 -15.44 -10.14 -3.63
C VAL A 382 -16.63 -9.50 -4.30
N PRO A 383 -17.86 -9.65 -3.75
CA PRO A 383 -18.95 -8.81 -4.21
C PRO A 383 -18.42 -7.37 -4.23
N THR A 384 -18.76 -6.58 -5.24
CA THR A 384 -18.55 -5.13 -5.26
C THR A 384 -19.41 -4.49 -4.16
N SER A 385 -19.15 -4.86 -2.92
CA SER A 385 -19.71 -4.31 -1.72
C SER A 385 -18.73 -3.24 -1.27
N PHE A 386 -19.17 -2.01 -1.45
CA PHE A 386 -18.54 -0.85 -0.83
C PHE A 386 -18.73 -0.85 0.69
N ALA A 387 -19.51 -1.78 1.25
CA ALA A 387 -19.71 -1.89 2.68
C ALA A 387 -18.44 -2.45 3.35
N THR A 388 -17.97 -1.69 4.34
CA THR A 388 -16.96 -2.16 5.29
C THR A 388 -17.64 -3.04 6.33
N ASP A 389 -17.03 -4.19 6.63
CA ASP A 389 -17.44 -5.05 7.73
C ASP A 389 -17.06 -4.39 9.06
N MET A 390 -17.95 -3.51 9.53
CA MET A 390 -17.70 -2.71 10.73
C MET A 390 -17.71 -3.54 12.01
N VAL A 391 -18.33 -4.73 12.00
CA VAL A 391 -18.23 -5.70 13.09
C VAL A 391 -16.80 -6.21 13.17
N TRP A 392 -16.19 -6.56 12.04
CA TRP A 392 -14.79 -6.99 11.98
C TRP A 392 -13.82 -5.91 12.45
N VAL A 393 -13.99 -4.68 11.95
CA VAL A 393 -13.14 -3.54 12.33
C VAL A 393 -13.32 -3.20 13.81
N GLY A 394 -14.57 -3.00 14.26
CA GLY A 394 -14.88 -2.61 15.63
C GLY A 394 -14.45 -3.66 16.66
N LEU A 395 -14.74 -4.94 16.39
CA LEU A 395 -14.31 -6.03 17.27
C LEU A 395 -12.78 -6.18 17.27
N GLY A 396 -12.13 -6.03 16.12
CA GLY A 396 -10.67 -6.08 16.03
C GLY A 396 -9.99 -5.00 16.85
N ILE A 397 -10.47 -3.76 16.75
CA ILE A 397 -9.98 -2.63 17.57
C ILE A 397 -10.25 -2.88 19.05
N PHE A 398 -11.47 -3.28 19.41
CA PHE A 398 -11.86 -3.52 20.80
C PHE A 398 -11.03 -4.64 21.45
N LEU A 399 -10.94 -5.80 20.79
CA LEU A 399 -10.12 -6.93 21.26
C LEU A 399 -8.64 -6.53 21.31
N GLY A 400 -8.17 -5.75 20.35
CA GLY A 400 -6.81 -5.21 20.35
C GLY A 400 -6.57 -4.35 21.58
N GLY A 401 -7.47 -3.42 21.87
CA GLY A 401 -7.48 -2.65 23.10
C GLY A 401 -7.38 -3.53 24.35
N CYS A 402 -8.27 -4.52 24.48
CA CYS A 402 -8.29 -5.45 25.60
C CYS A 402 -6.99 -6.25 25.76
N ILE A 403 -6.34 -6.65 24.66
CA ILE A 403 -5.07 -7.39 24.67
C ILE A 403 -3.90 -6.46 25.00
N GLY A 404 -3.97 -5.19 24.59
CA GLY A 404 -2.91 -4.22 24.78
C GLY A 404 -2.89 -3.55 26.16
N ILE A 405 -4.04 -3.52 26.86
CA ILE A 405 -4.16 -2.94 28.21
C ILE A 405 -3.26 -3.63 29.25
N PRO A 406 -3.22 -4.97 29.37
CA PRO A 406 -2.35 -5.64 30.33
C PRO A 406 -0.88 -5.21 30.17
N ALA A 407 -0.27 -4.75 31.27
CA ALA A 407 1.17 -4.51 31.31
C ALA A 407 1.89 -5.83 31.58
N LEU A 408 2.79 -6.23 30.67
CA LEU A 408 3.71 -7.34 30.91
C LEU A 408 4.95 -6.79 31.61
N THR A 409 5.33 -7.36 32.74
CA THR A 409 6.57 -6.94 33.43
C THR A 409 7.76 -7.70 32.85
N ALA A 410 8.75 -6.97 32.32
CA ALA A 410 10.03 -7.53 31.91
C ALA A 410 11.15 -6.81 32.67
N GLY A 411 11.94 -7.56 33.46
CA GLY A 411 13.03 -6.97 34.24
C GLY A 411 12.59 -5.95 35.31
N GLY A 412 11.34 -6.01 35.77
CA GLY A 412 10.78 -5.06 36.76
C GLY A 412 10.11 -3.81 36.15
N VAL A 413 10.20 -3.61 34.83
CA VAL A 413 9.53 -2.50 34.12
C VAL A 413 8.19 -2.99 33.53
N PRO A 414 7.06 -2.31 33.81
CA PRO A 414 5.78 -2.63 33.16
C PRO A 414 5.81 -2.19 31.69
N ILE A 415 5.94 -3.15 30.78
CA ILE A 415 5.82 -2.96 29.34
C ILE A 415 4.38 -3.27 28.96
N SER A 416 3.54 -2.22 28.91
CA SER A 416 2.22 -2.31 28.27
C SER A 416 2.37 -1.99 26.79
N LEU A 417 1.66 -2.74 25.94
CA LEU A 417 1.53 -2.42 24.51
C LEU A 417 0.57 -1.25 24.26
N SER A 418 -0.12 -0.78 25.30
CA SER A 418 -1.25 0.16 25.26
C SER A 418 -2.39 -0.34 24.37
N THR A 419 -3.53 0.34 24.42
CA THR A 419 -4.67 0.04 23.53
C THR A 419 -4.28 0.14 22.06
N SER A 420 -3.36 1.05 21.73
CA SER A 420 -2.87 1.35 20.39
C SER A 420 -1.97 0.24 19.84
N GLY A 421 -0.99 -0.24 20.60
CA GLY A 421 -0.14 -1.36 20.16
C GLY A 421 -0.93 -2.67 20.06
N GLY A 422 -1.90 -2.89 20.95
CA GLY A 422 -2.82 -4.02 20.85
C GLY A 422 -3.70 -3.97 19.59
N ALA A 423 -4.19 -2.79 19.21
CA ALA A 423 -4.93 -2.59 17.95
C ALA A 423 -4.07 -2.85 16.70
N LEU A 424 -2.78 -2.49 16.70
CA LEU A 424 -1.85 -2.86 15.63
C LEU A 424 -1.73 -4.38 15.50
N ILE A 425 -1.50 -5.09 16.61
CA ILE A 425 -1.37 -6.55 16.61
C ILE A 425 -2.65 -7.22 16.11
N MET A 426 -3.80 -6.78 16.60
CA MET A 426 -5.08 -7.33 16.14
C MET A 426 -5.39 -6.96 14.69
N GLY A 427 -4.95 -5.78 14.24
CA GLY A 427 -4.94 -5.42 12.82
C GLY A 427 -4.14 -6.44 12.00
N LEU A 428 -2.89 -6.75 12.38
CA LEU A 428 -2.04 -7.74 11.69
C LEU A 428 -2.73 -9.12 11.62
N VAL A 429 -3.30 -9.58 12.73
CA VAL A 429 -3.99 -10.86 12.81
C VAL A 429 -5.24 -10.85 11.93
N PHE A 430 -6.08 -9.82 12.03
CA PHE A 430 -7.34 -9.72 11.27
C PHE A 430 -7.09 -9.55 9.77
N GLY A 431 -6.05 -8.80 9.40
CA GLY A 431 -5.57 -8.68 8.03
C GLY A 431 -5.04 -10.00 7.49
N TRP A 432 -4.27 -10.75 8.29
CA TRP A 432 -3.81 -12.09 7.92
C TRP A 432 -4.97 -13.09 7.76
N ILE A 433 -5.94 -13.08 8.68
CA ILE A 433 -7.15 -13.92 8.60
C ILE A 433 -7.92 -13.57 7.33
N ARG A 434 -8.12 -12.28 7.01
CA ARG A 434 -8.74 -11.85 5.74
C ARG A 434 -7.97 -12.39 4.54
N GLY A 435 -6.65 -12.25 4.53
CA GLY A 435 -5.80 -12.77 3.46
C GLY A 435 -5.96 -14.28 3.28
N LYS A 436 -6.21 -15.02 4.37
CA LYS A 436 -6.50 -16.46 4.33
C LYS A 436 -7.93 -16.79 3.92
N TYR A 437 -8.90 -15.99 4.35
CA TYR A 437 -10.35 -16.19 4.17
C TYR A 437 -11.02 -14.91 3.65
N PRO A 438 -11.01 -14.67 2.32
CA PRO A 438 -11.47 -13.43 1.71
C PRO A 438 -12.99 -13.17 1.78
N THR A 439 -13.76 -14.01 2.47
CA THR A 439 -15.21 -13.86 2.65
C THR A 439 -15.60 -13.02 3.88
N TYR A 440 -14.71 -12.81 4.84
CA TYR A 440 -15.01 -12.08 6.09
C TYR A 440 -14.13 -10.86 6.23
N GLY A 441 -14.59 -9.84 6.97
CA GLY A 441 -13.76 -8.67 7.26
C GLY A 441 -13.49 -7.80 6.05
N ASN A 442 -14.46 -7.61 5.15
CA ASN A 442 -14.25 -6.77 3.98
C ASN A 442 -13.96 -5.32 4.40
N VAL A 443 -12.83 -4.77 3.95
CA VAL A 443 -12.50 -3.34 4.09
C VAL A 443 -12.10 -2.84 2.71
N PRO A 444 -13.01 -2.18 1.97
CA PRO A 444 -12.71 -1.67 0.64
C PRO A 444 -11.54 -0.68 0.65
N PRO A 445 -10.80 -0.52 -0.47
CA PRO A 445 -9.63 0.36 -0.53
C PRO A 445 -9.90 1.80 -0.09
N GLY A 446 -11.07 2.36 -0.43
CA GLY A 446 -11.45 3.71 0.00
C GLY A 446 -11.65 3.83 1.51
N ALA A 447 -12.30 2.85 2.14
CA ALA A 447 -12.46 2.81 3.60
C ALA A 447 -11.12 2.57 4.30
N GLN A 448 -10.28 1.71 3.73
CA GLN A 448 -8.93 1.48 4.22
C GLN A 448 -8.08 2.75 4.15
N TRP A 449 -8.14 3.48 3.03
CA TRP A 449 -7.46 4.78 2.89
C TRP A 449 -7.98 5.81 3.90
N PHE A 450 -9.29 5.84 4.14
CA PHE A 450 -9.89 6.72 5.14
C PHE A 450 -9.40 6.40 6.56
N MET A 451 -9.39 5.13 6.94
CA MET A 451 -8.90 4.73 8.27
C MET A 451 -7.38 4.92 8.43
N ASP A 452 -6.60 4.56 7.40
CA ASP A 452 -5.13 4.63 7.41
C ASP A 452 -4.65 6.08 7.23
N THR A 453 -4.86 6.65 6.04
CA THR A 453 -4.31 7.97 5.67
C THR A 453 -5.05 9.11 6.34
N PHE A 454 -6.38 9.16 6.25
CA PHE A 454 -7.14 10.23 6.88
C PHE A 454 -7.10 10.11 8.42
N GLY A 455 -7.20 8.90 8.98
CA GLY A 455 -7.04 8.66 10.41
C GLY A 455 -5.69 9.15 10.94
N LEU A 456 -4.58 8.83 10.26
CA LEU A 456 -3.25 9.34 10.60
C LEU A 456 -3.17 10.86 10.50
N CYS A 457 -3.66 11.45 9.40
CA CYS A 457 -3.66 12.91 9.21
C CYS A 457 -4.49 13.64 10.28
N ALA A 458 -5.66 13.13 10.65
CA ALA A 458 -6.50 13.71 11.70
C ALA A 458 -5.81 13.60 13.07
N PHE A 459 -5.25 12.44 13.40
CA PHE A 459 -4.47 12.24 14.62
C PHE A 459 -3.28 13.22 14.70
N VAL A 460 -2.46 13.27 13.66
CA VAL A 460 -1.26 14.12 13.62
C VAL A 460 -1.63 15.61 13.60
N ALA A 461 -2.73 16.00 12.95
CA ALA A 461 -3.24 17.36 13.00
C ALA A 461 -3.61 17.77 14.44
N ILE A 462 -4.35 16.91 15.17
CA ILE A 462 -4.72 17.16 16.56
C ILE A 462 -3.49 17.26 17.45
N VAL A 463 -2.53 16.34 17.28
CA VAL A 463 -1.25 16.39 17.99
C VAL A 463 -0.48 17.67 17.70
N GLY A 464 -0.41 18.08 16.43
CA GLY A 464 0.23 19.32 16.02
C GLY A 464 -0.43 20.55 16.64
N VAL A 465 -1.77 20.61 16.62
CA VAL A 465 -2.52 21.72 17.24
C VAL A 465 -2.22 21.82 18.74
N ASN A 466 -2.23 20.69 19.46
CA ASN A 466 -1.94 20.68 20.89
C ASN A 466 -0.46 21.01 21.21
N ALA A 467 0.48 20.64 20.35
CA ALA A 467 1.91 20.93 20.53
C ALA A 467 2.34 22.32 20.03
N GLY A 468 1.52 22.95 19.17
CA GLY A 468 1.83 24.23 18.52
C GLY A 468 2.23 25.35 19.49
N PRO A 469 1.53 25.58 20.62
CA PRO A 469 1.91 26.61 21.59
C PRO A 469 3.34 26.46 22.15
N GLY A 470 3.83 25.22 22.26
CA GLY A 470 5.18 24.89 22.75
C GLY A 470 6.25 24.75 21.65
N PHE A 471 5.92 25.03 20.39
CA PHE A 471 6.83 24.74 19.27
C PHE A 471 8.14 25.54 19.35
N THR A 472 8.09 26.84 19.65
CA THR A 472 9.27 27.71 19.68
C THR A 472 10.22 27.36 20.82
N SER A 473 9.68 27.04 22.00
CA SER A 473 10.47 26.60 23.15
C SER A 473 11.06 25.21 22.91
N GLY A 474 10.27 24.27 22.38
CA GLY A 474 10.75 22.92 22.04
C GLY A 474 11.84 22.91 20.98
N LEU A 475 11.74 23.78 19.95
CA LEU A 475 12.79 23.92 18.94
C LEU A 475 14.09 24.51 19.53
N SER A 476 13.95 25.49 20.45
CA SER A 476 15.08 26.08 21.15
C SER A 476 15.78 25.06 22.08
N GLN A 477 14.99 24.18 22.72
CA GLN A 477 15.50 23.10 23.57
C GLN A 477 16.20 22.00 22.76
N ALA A 478 15.66 21.64 21.60
CA ALA A 478 16.25 20.64 20.72
C ALA A 478 17.60 21.11 20.12
N GLY A 479 17.67 22.38 19.75
CA GLY A 479 18.86 23.00 19.14
C GLY A 479 19.29 22.37 17.82
N TRP A 480 20.45 22.78 17.31
CA TRP A 480 21.03 22.24 16.06
C TRP A 480 21.42 20.76 16.16
N GLY A 481 21.61 20.25 17.38
CA GLY A 481 21.94 18.85 17.63
C GLY A 481 20.88 17.91 17.05
N LEU A 482 19.60 18.25 17.17
CA LEU A 482 18.51 17.38 16.69
C LEU A 482 18.56 17.17 15.17
N LEU A 483 18.95 18.19 14.40
CA LEU A 483 19.14 18.07 12.95
C LEU A 483 20.35 17.21 12.59
N LEU A 484 21.50 17.46 13.22
CA LEU A 484 22.73 16.71 12.95
C LEU A 484 22.55 15.23 13.32
N TRP A 485 22.04 14.96 14.52
CA TRP A 485 21.84 13.61 15.02
C TRP A 485 20.66 12.92 14.35
N GLY A 486 19.64 13.68 13.91
CA GLY A 486 18.61 13.19 12.99
C GLY A 486 19.22 12.66 11.69
N ALA A 487 20.14 13.40 11.06
CA ALA A 487 20.83 12.94 9.86
C ALA A 487 21.61 11.64 10.10
N VAL A 488 22.35 11.57 11.22
CA VAL A 488 23.14 10.38 11.56
C VAL A 488 22.23 9.18 11.87
N ALA A 489 21.15 9.40 12.63
CA ALA A 489 20.14 8.39 12.94
C ALA A 489 19.39 7.89 11.70
N THR A 490 19.31 8.69 10.63
CA THR A 490 18.82 8.24 9.32
C THR A 490 19.89 7.45 8.56
N VAL A 491 21.11 7.97 8.43
CA VAL A 491 22.12 7.44 7.51
C VAL A 491 22.75 6.15 8.02
N VAL A 492 23.04 6.05 9.32
CA VAL A 492 23.74 4.89 9.88
C VAL A 492 22.93 3.60 9.72
N PRO A 493 21.63 3.54 10.07
CA PRO A 493 20.82 2.35 9.84
C PRO A 493 20.74 1.93 8.37
N LEU A 494 20.66 2.90 7.45
CA LEU A 494 20.66 2.63 6.01
C LEU A 494 21.97 1.97 5.56
N ILE A 495 23.11 2.51 5.99
CA ILE A 495 24.42 1.93 5.69
C ILE A 495 24.51 0.50 6.25
N VAL A 496 24.09 0.27 7.49
CA VAL A 496 24.06 -1.08 8.07
C VAL A 496 23.15 -2.01 7.27
N GLY A 497 21.96 -1.57 6.88
CA GLY A 497 21.04 -2.32 6.04
C GLY A 497 21.65 -2.71 4.69
N ILE A 498 22.36 -1.79 4.05
CA ILE A 498 23.10 -2.03 2.80
C ILE A 498 24.21 -3.07 3.03
N LEU A 499 25.02 -2.90 4.07
CA LEU A 499 26.13 -3.81 4.38
C LEU A 499 25.62 -5.23 4.69
N VAL A 500 24.60 -5.35 5.53
CA VAL A 500 24.00 -6.64 5.88
C VAL A 500 23.36 -7.29 4.65
N GLY A 501 22.57 -6.54 3.88
CA GLY A 501 21.92 -7.07 2.70
C GLY A 501 22.89 -7.47 1.58
N HIS A 502 23.97 -6.72 1.40
CA HIS A 502 24.98 -7.00 0.37
C HIS A 502 25.96 -8.12 0.78
N TYR A 503 26.56 -8.05 1.97
CA TYR A 503 27.61 -8.98 2.36
C TYR A 503 27.09 -10.26 3.03
N VAL A 504 26.03 -10.18 3.84
CA VAL A 504 25.49 -11.33 4.57
C VAL A 504 24.48 -12.09 3.71
N PHE A 505 23.47 -11.38 3.19
CA PHE A 505 22.38 -11.99 2.42
C PHE A 505 22.59 -12.02 0.91
N ARG A 506 23.61 -11.30 0.39
CA ARG A 506 23.95 -11.24 -1.04
C ARG A 506 22.75 -10.89 -1.93
N ILE A 507 21.91 -9.98 -1.45
CA ILE A 507 20.76 -9.47 -2.22
C ILE A 507 21.28 -8.58 -3.34
N ARG A 508 20.75 -8.78 -4.55
CA ARG A 508 21.11 -7.97 -5.73
C ARG A 508 20.76 -6.50 -5.53
N THR A 509 21.63 -5.61 -5.99
CA THR A 509 21.57 -4.16 -5.69
C THR A 509 20.20 -3.53 -5.96
N PRO A 510 19.52 -3.74 -7.12
CA PRO A 510 18.20 -3.14 -7.34
C PRO A 510 17.17 -3.54 -6.28
N ILE A 511 17.10 -4.82 -5.94
CA ILE A 511 16.20 -5.35 -4.91
C ILE A 511 16.63 -4.84 -3.52
N LEU A 512 17.93 -4.78 -3.26
CA LEU A 512 18.48 -4.33 -1.98
C LEU A 512 18.11 -2.88 -1.68
N MET A 513 18.20 -1.97 -2.66
CA MET A 513 17.79 -0.58 -2.47
C MET A 513 16.32 -0.50 -2.06
N GLY A 514 15.46 -1.29 -2.72
CA GLY A 514 14.05 -1.41 -2.32
C GLY A 514 13.85 -2.01 -0.93
N VAL A 515 14.62 -3.04 -0.56
CA VAL A 515 14.58 -3.67 0.77
C VAL A 515 14.91 -2.68 1.87
N VAL A 516 16.00 -1.91 1.70
CA VAL A 516 16.45 -0.94 2.70
C VAL A 516 15.47 0.25 2.79
N ALA A 517 14.93 0.72 1.66
CA ALA A 517 13.88 1.74 1.64
C ALA A 517 12.61 1.27 2.38
N GLY A 518 12.21 0.01 2.16
CA GLY A 518 11.08 -0.61 2.85
C GLY A 518 11.33 -0.74 4.35
N ALA A 519 12.51 -1.19 4.75
CA ALA A 519 12.89 -1.33 6.16
C ALA A 519 12.77 -0.01 6.96
N GLN A 520 13.06 1.11 6.31
CA GLN A 520 12.90 2.46 6.88
C GLN A 520 11.53 3.09 6.58
N THR A 521 10.58 2.33 6.03
CA THR A 521 9.20 2.77 5.78
C THR A 521 9.06 4.02 4.90
N THR A 522 10.01 4.30 4.01
CA THR A 522 10.02 5.54 3.20
C THR A 522 9.56 5.32 1.77
N THR A 523 8.36 5.84 1.46
CA THR A 523 7.78 5.81 0.12
C THR A 523 8.48 6.76 -0.85
N ALA A 524 9.05 7.85 -0.37
CA ALA A 524 9.79 8.80 -1.20
C ALA A 524 11.08 8.19 -1.75
N ALA A 525 11.79 7.41 -0.92
CA ALA A 525 13.03 6.78 -1.36
C ALA A 525 12.78 5.72 -2.43
N ILE A 526 11.75 4.87 -2.29
CA ILE A 526 11.42 3.89 -3.34
C ILE A 526 11.03 4.58 -4.66
N GLY A 527 10.32 5.71 -4.60
CA GLY A 527 10.05 6.53 -5.79
C GLY A 527 11.32 7.02 -6.48
N ALA A 528 12.25 7.60 -5.72
CA ALA A 528 13.54 8.07 -6.24
C ALA A 528 14.42 6.93 -6.78
N ILE A 529 14.43 5.78 -6.10
CA ILE A 529 15.16 4.57 -6.53
C ILE A 529 14.60 4.07 -7.87
N ASN A 530 13.28 4.01 -8.03
CA ASN A 530 12.66 3.56 -9.28
C ASN A 530 12.92 4.54 -10.44
N GLU A 531 12.93 5.85 -10.16
CA GLU A 531 13.27 6.87 -11.15
C GLU A 531 14.72 6.74 -11.63
N GLU A 532 15.68 6.55 -10.72
CA GLU A 532 17.08 6.31 -11.07
C GLU A 532 17.26 4.96 -11.79
N ALA A 533 16.57 3.92 -11.33
CA ALA A 533 16.60 2.58 -11.92
C ALA A 533 15.90 2.51 -13.29
N LYS A 534 15.09 3.51 -13.63
CA LYS A 534 14.16 3.49 -14.79
C LYS A 534 13.35 2.18 -14.85
N SER A 535 12.94 1.68 -13.68
CA SER A 535 12.33 0.36 -13.54
C SER A 535 11.62 0.20 -12.19
N GLN A 536 10.51 -0.54 -12.16
CA GLN A 536 9.81 -0.99 -10.94
C GLN A 536 10.46 -2.21 -10.27
N ILE A 537 11.56 -2.75 -10.80
CA ILE A 537 12.26 -3.89 -10.20
C ILE A 537 12.59 -3.69 -8.71
N PRO A 538 13.10 -2.53 -8.25
CA PRO A 538 13.37 -2.29 -6.84
C PRO A 538 12.13 -2.46 -5.94
N THR A 539 10.93 -2.15 -6.44
CA THR A 539 9.65 -2.32 -5.70
C THR A 539 9.41 -3.76 -5.25
N LEU A 540 9.97 -4.76 -5.95
CA LEU A 540 9.86 -6.16 -5.55
C LEU A 540 10.47 -6.44 -4.17
N GLY A 541 11.53 -5.71 -3.81
CA GLY A 541 12.19 -5.81 -2.50
C GLY A 541 11.53 -4.98 -1.39
N TYR A 542 10.62 -4.08 -1.73
CA TYR A 542 10.09 -3.08 -0.79
C TYR A 542 9.04 -3.64 0.17
N THR A 543 8.13 -4.50 -0.33
CA THR A 543 6.87 -4.82 0.37
C THR A 543 7.03 -5.57 1.69
N ILE A 544 7.91 -6.58 1.76
CA ILE A 544 8.12 -7.38 2.98
C ILE A 544 8.83 -6.55 4.07
N PRO A 545 9.98 -5.90 3.79
CA PRO A 545 10.63 -4.99 4.74
C PRO A 545 9.74 -3.82 5.15
N TYR A 546 8.91 -3.30 4.25
CA TYR A 546 7.94 -2.26 4.59
C TYR A 546 6.93 -2.72 5.64
N ALA A 547 6.41 -3.95 5.52
CA ALA A 547 5.53 -4.51 6.54
C ALA A 547 6.28 -4.72 7.87
N ALA A 548 7.48 -5.29 7.82
CA ALA A 548 8.29 -5.54 9.02
C ALA A 548 8.70 -4.24 9.72
N GLY A 549 9.21 -3.26 8.97
CA GLY A 549 9.60 -1.94 9.46
C GLY A 549 8.42 -1.19 10.06
N ASN A 550 7.23 -1.25 9.43
CA ASN A 550 6.05 -0.63 10.01
C ASN A 550 5.69 -1.18 11.39
N VAL A 551 5.81 -2.49 11.59
CA VAL A 551 5.55 -3.12 12.88
C VAL A 551 6.66 -2.80 13.89
N LEU A 552 7.92 -3.06 13.53
CA LEU A 552 9.06 -2.93 14.43
C LEU A 552 9.28 -1.47 14.87
N LEU A 553 9.29 -0.52 13.94
CA LEU A 553 9.51 0.89 14.27
C LEU A 553 8.36 1.47 15.10
N THR A 554 7.12 1.03 14.86
CA THR A 554 5.97 1.45 15.68
C THR A 554 6.14 0.98 17.12
N ILE A 555 6.53 -0.28 17.33
CA ILE A 555 6.81 -0.85 18.65
C ILE A 555 8.01 -0.14 19.31
N TRP A 556 9.03 0.24 18.54
CA TRP A 556 10.17 1.01 19.04
C TRP A 556 9.78 2.37 19.61
N GLY A 557 8.65 2.96 19.19
CA GLY A 557 8.13 4.17 19.83
C GLY A 557 7.79 3.98 21.32
N ALA A 558 7.26 2.83 21.71
CA ALA A 558 7.02 2.52 23.13
C ALA A 558 8.33 2.14 23.84
N ILE A 559 9.20 1.38 23.16
CA ILE A 559 10.43 0.86 23.75
C ILE A 559 11.44 1.97 23.99
N ILE A 560 11.60 2.95 23.09
CA ILE A 560 12.49 4.08 23.33
C ILE A 560 12.04 4.89 24.55
N VAL A 561 10.73 5.08 24.73
CA VAL A 561 10.18 5.74 25.92
C VAL A 561 10.49 4.92 27.18
N ALA A 562 10.28 3.61 27.15
CA ALA A 562 10.58 2.73 28.30
C ALA A 562 12.08 2.63 28.64
N LEU A 563 12.98 2.95 27.70
CA LEU A 563 14.43 3.01 27.93
C LEU A 563 14.89 4.37 28.47
N LEU A 564 14.09 5.42 28.27
CA LEU A 564 14.44 6.80 28.58
C LEU A 564 13.70 7.36 29.79
N GLY A 565 12.45 6.96 30.01
CA GLY A 565 11.66 7.20 31.22
C GLY A 565 11.86 6.11 32.25
#